data_AF-A0A517LZK1-F1
#
_entry.id   AF-A0A517LZK1-F1
#
_cell.length_a   1.000
_cell.length_b   1.000
_cell.length_c   1.000
_cell.angle_alpha   90.00
_cell.angle_beta   90.00
_cell.angle_gamma   90.00
#
_symmetry.space_group_name_H-M   'P 1'
#
loop_
_entity.id
_entity.type
_entity.pdbx_description
1 polymer ?
#
loop_
_entity_poly.entity_id
_entity_poly.type
_entity_poly.pdbx_seq_one_letter_code
_entity_poly.pdbx_strand_id
1 'polypeptide(L)'
;MSDRPFNTEEPLAYFVTWTCYGTWLPGDERGWHQWGKGGARPPCEPLQKFAKSQMKEPEFLLTVDNRQVVEATVEEHCKIRNWLLHEVSARSNHVHVIATASGYPPETVRDQLKAWCTRKLKASYPKREHFWTEGASCRYINHEADLESAIAYVREAQDRKGLEDQY
;
A
#
# COMPACT_ATOMS: atom_id res chain seq x y z
N MET A 1 20.46 19.99 -10.82
CA MET A 1 20.86 18.91 -9.91
C MET A 1 20.55 19.42 -8.50
N SER A 2 19.56 18.84 -7.83
CA SER A 2 19.08 19.33 -6.54
C SER A 2 20.07 18.92 -5.45
N ASP A 3 20.85 19.90 -4.98
CA ASP A 3 21.81 19.76 -3.88
C ASP A 3 21.05 19.75 -2.54
N ARG A 4 20.38 18.62 -2.23
CA ARG A 4 19.70 18.44 -0.94
C ARG A 4 20.64 17.67 -0.01
N PRO A 5 20.96 18.20 1.18
CA PRO A 5 21.82 17.51 2.13
C PRO A 5 21.18 16.18 2.54
N PHE A 6 21.99 15.12 2.59
CA PHE A 6 21.58 13.84 3.15
C PHE A 6 21.25 14.02 4.63
N ASN A 7 19.98 13.84 5.01
CA ASN A 7 19.56 13.82 6.41
C ASN A 7 19.83 12.42 6.99
N THR A 8 20.65 12.35 8.05
CA THR A 8 20.97 11.12 8.80
C THR A 8 20.11 10.94 10.06
N GLU A 9 19.19 11.87 10.32
CA GLU A 9 18.25 11.80 11.45
C GLU A 9 17.05 10.88 11.15
N GLU A 10 16.14 10.76 12.11
CA GLU A 10 14.88 10.06 11.86
C GLU A 10 14.12 10.69 10.68
N PRO A 11 13.50 9.87 9.82
CA PRO A 11 12.72 10.37 8.70
C PRO A 11 11.50 11.14 9.20
N LEU A 12 11.14 12.23 8.49
CA LEU A 12 9.94 13.02 8.80
C LEU A 12 8.68 12.19 8.70
N ALA A 13 8.59 11.29 7.71
CA ALA A 13 7.49 10.35 7.56
C ALA A 13 7.88 9.14 6.71
N TYR A 14 7.04 8.12 6.77
CA TYR A 14 7.04 7.01 5.83
C TYR A 14 5.87 7.16 4.86
N PHE A 15 6.14 7.03 3.57
CA PHE A 15 5.11 6.79 2.57
C PHE A 15 5.06 5.29 2.23
N VAL A 16 4.04 4.64 2.77
CA VAL A 16 3.80 3.20 2.63
C VAL A 16 2.68 2.98 1.61
N THR A 17 2.91 2.06 0.67
CA THR A 17 1.89 1.62 -0.30
C THR A 17 1.88 0.12 -0.42
N TRP A 18 0.74 -0.52 -0.13
CA TRP A 18 0.54 -1.96 -0.38
C TRP A 18 -0.67 -2.22 -1.28
N THR A 19 -0.63 -3.33 -2.00
CA THR A 19 -1.70 -3.75 -2.91
C THR A 19 -2.55 -4.87 -2.31
N CYS A 20 -3.76 -5.02 -2.81
CA CYS A 20 -4.65 -6.13 -2.45
C CYS A 20 -4.17 -7.43 -3.11
N TYR A 21 -4.51 -8.56 -2.49
CA TYR A 21 -4.09 -9.86 -2.98
C TYR A 21 -4.60 -10.11 -4.41
N GLY A 22 -3.71 -10.59 -5.29
CA GLY A 22 -4.05 -10.95 -6.67
C GLY A 22 -4.18 -9.78 -7.65
N THR A 23 -4.03 -8.53 -7.21
CA THR A 23 -4.26 -7.35 -8.08
C THR A 23 -3.02 -6.82 -8.76
N TRP A 24 -1.82 -7.35 -8.45
CA TRP A 24 -0.57 -7.03 -9.13
C TRP A 24 0.27 -8.30 -9.27
N LEU A 25 0.15 -8.99 -10.40
CA LEU A 25 0.79 -10.27 -10.63
C LEU A 25 2.13 -10.12 -11.39
N PRO A 26 3.09 -11.04 -11.23
CA PRO A 26 4.20 -11.15 -12.16
C PRO A 26 3.68 -11.29 -13.60
N GLY A 27 4.25 -10.54 -14.55
CA GLY A 27 3.83 -10.55 -15.95
C GLY A 27 2.63 -9.67 -16.29
N ASP A 28 2.10 -8.91 -15.32
CA ASP A 28 0.98 -7.98 -15.52
C ASP A 28 1.19 -6.99 -16.69
N GLU A 29 0.11 -6.69 -17.41
CA GLU A 29 0.10 -5.80 -18.57
C GLU A 29 0.53 -4.35 -18.27
N ARG A 30 0.39 -3.93 -17.00
CA ARG A 30 0.84 -2.61 -16.52
C ARG A 30 2.35 -2.59 -16.22
N GLY A 31 3.02 -3.72 -16.41
CA GLY A 31 4.36 -3.98 -15.90
C GLY A 31 4.33 -4.44 -14.44
N TRP A 32 5.43 -5.05 -14.00
CA TRP A 32 5.51 -5.66 -12.67
C TRP A 32 6.89 -5.48 -12.05
N HIS A 33 6.97 -5.59 -10.73
CA HIS A 33 8.24 -5.50 -10.01
C HIS A 33 8.64 -6.88 -9.49
N GLN A 34 9.89 -7.24 -9.73
CA GLN A 34 10.46 -8.47 -9.19
C GLN A 34 11.20 -8.16 -7.90
N TRP A 35 10.86 -8.84 -6.81
CA TRP A 35 11.55 -8.67 -5.53
C TRP A 35 13.06 -8.87 -5.68
N GLY A 36 13.84 -7.98 -5.05
CA GLY A 36 15.31 -8.00 -5.11
C GLY A 36 15.90 -7.60 -6.47
N LYS A 37 15.09 -7.17 -7.44
CA LYS A 37 15.54 -6.64 -8.72
C LYS A 37 15.03 -5.21 -8.90
N GLY A 38 15.92 -4.31 -9.27
CA GLY A 38 15.56 -2.92 -9.54
C GLY A 38 14.76 -2.79 -10.84
N GLY A 39 13.81 -1.85 -10.85
CA GLY A 39 13.06 -1.43 -12.04
C GLY A 39 11.80 -2.24 -12.34
N ALA A 40 10.89 -1.62 -13.08
CA ALA A 40 9.72 -2.28 -13.62
C ALA A 40 10.13 -3.23 -14.76
N ARG A 41 9.49 -4.40 -14.81
CA ARG A 41 9.60 -5.39 -15.85
C ARG A 41 8.47 -5.21 -16.87
N PRO A 42 8.72 -5.50 -18.15
CA PRO A 42 7.67 -5.49 -19.16
C PRO A 42 6.63 -6.58 -18.87
N PRO A 43 5.43 -6.44 -19.46
CA PRO A 43 4.40 -7.47 -19.45
C PRO A 43 4.89 -8.83 -19.94
N CYS A 44 4.31 -9.90 -19.40
CA CYS A 44 4.59 -11.27 -19.81
C CYS A 44 3.37 -12.14 -19.54
N GLU A 45 2.50 -12.26 -20.54
CA GLU A 45 1.22 -12.99 -20.42
C GLU A 45 1.38 -14.45 -19.94
N PRO A 46 2.35 -15.26 -20.42
CA PRO A 46 2.54 -16.61 -19.90
C PRO A 46 2.87 -16.63 -18.40
N LEU A 47 3.69 -15.67 -17.94
CA LEU A 47 4.04 -15.53 -16.52
C LEU A 47 2.83 -15.09 -15.69
N GLN A 48 2.01 -14.18 -16.21
CA GLN A 48 0.77 -13.75 -15.54
C GLN A 48 -0.22 -14.90 -15.39
N LYS A 49 -0.42 -15.70 -16.46
CA LYS A 49 -1.27 -16.90 -16.40
C LYS A 49 -0.75 -17.93 -15.40
N PHE A 50 0.57 -18.15 -15.38
CA PHE A 50 1.20 -19.02 -14.39
C PHE A 50 1.01 -18.48 -12.97
N ALA A 51 1.30 -17.20 -12.72
CA ALA A 51 1.11 -16.60 -11.41
C ALA A 51 -0.35 -16.68 -10.94
N LYS A 52 -1.30 -16.44 -11.84
CA LYS A 52 -2.74 -16.56 -11.56
C LYS A 52 -3.15 -18.00 -11.22
N SER A 53 -2.55 -19.01 -11.87
CA SER A 53 -2.84 -20.42 -11.55
C SER A 53 -2.28 -20.87 -10.19
N GLN A 54 -1.32 -20.14 -9.64
CA GLN A 54 -0.77 -20.39 -8.30
C GLN A 54 -1.52 -19.66 -7.18
N MET A 55 -2.51 -18.82 -7.52
CA MET A 55 -3.32 -18.11 -6.51
C MET A 55 -4.14 -19.10 -5.68
N LYS A 56 -4.16 -18.88 -4.36
CA LYS A 56 -4.90 -19.72 -3.40
C LYS A 56 -6.35 -19.27 -3.22
N GLU A 57 -6.61 -18.01 -3.56
CA GLU A 57 -7.93 -17.39 -3.49
C GLU A 57 -8.12 -16.49 -4.72
N PRO A 58 -9.36 -16.11 -5.08
CA PRO A 58 -9.61 -15.04 -6.04
C PRO A 58 -8.96 -13.73 -5.60
N GLU A 59 -8.73 -12.82 -6.55
CA GLU A 59 -8.27 -11.46 -6.26
C GLU A 59 -9.21 -10.76 -5.26
N PHE A 60 -8.62 -9.90 -4.43
CA PHE A 60 -9.38 -9.10 -3.48
C PHE A 60 -9.43 -7.67 -3.97
N LEU A 61 -10.64 -7.11 -4.03
CA LEU A 61 -10.87 -5.70 -4.27
C LEU A 61 -11.61 -5.09 -3.08
N LEU A 62 -11.22 -3.88 -2.69
CA LEU A 62 -11.89 -3.12 -1.65
C LEU A 62 -13.14 -2.48 -2.23
N THR A 63 -14.30 -2.91 -1.74
CA THR A 63 -15.57 -2.19 -1.92
C THR A 63 -15.47 -0.81 -1.25
N VAL A 64 -16.47 0.07 -1.48
CA VAL A 64 -16.54 1.36 -0.78
C VAL A 64 -16.53 1.17 0.74
N ASP A 65 -17.33 0.23 1.25
CA ASP A 65 -17.38 -0.07 2.69
C ASP A 65 -16.04 -0.62 3.22
N ASN A 66 -15.38 -1.49 2.45
CA ASN A 66 -14.07 -2.01 2.83
C ASN A 66 -13.02 -0.90 2.92
N ARG A 67 -13.06 0.07 2.00
CA ARG A 67 -12.15 1.23 2.00
C ARG A 67 -12.33 2.06 3.27
N GLN A 68 -13.58 2.38 3.62
CA GLN A 68 -13.89 3.11 4.86
C GLN A 68 -13.41 2.36 6.11
N VAL A 69 -13.62 1.03 6.16
CA VAL A 69 -13.13 0.20 7.27
C VAL A 69 -11.60 0.24 7.36
N VAL A 70 -10.90 0.15 6.22
CA VAL A 70 -9.43 0.21 6.18
C VAL A 70 -8.92 1.57 6.64
N GLU A 71 -9.44 2.66 6.11
CA GLU A 71 -9.03 4.03 6.48
C GLU A 71 -9.26 4.29 7.97
N ALA A 72 -10.47 4.02 8.47
CA ALA A 72 -10.78 4.17 9.89
C ALA A 72 -9.90 3.30 10.79
N THR A 73 -9.55 2.09 10.34
CA THR A 73 -8.66 1.20 11.10
C THR A 73 -7.23 1.73 11.15
N VAL A 74 -6.72 2.30 10.05
CA VAL A 74 -5.40 2.94 10.02
C VAL A 74 -5.39 4.14 10.96
N GLU A 75 -6.40 5.00 10.90
CA GLU A 75 -6.53 6.14 11.81
C GLU A 75 -6.56 5.72 13.28
N GLU A 76 -7.40 4.73 13.63
CA GLU A 76 -7.53 4.21 14.98
C GLU A 76 -6.20 3.62 15.48
N HIS A 77 -5.52 2.83 14.65
CA HIS A 77 -4.26 2.22 15.03
C HIS A 77 -3.14 3.24 15.20
N CYS A 78 -3.03 4.24 14.31
CA CYS A 78 -2.08 5.33 14.47
C CYS A 78 -2.30 6.08 15.78
N LYS A 79 -3.56 6.38 16.16
CA LYS A 79 -3.90 6.99 17.45
C LYS A 79 -3.45 6.12 18.63
N ILE A 80 -3.72 4.81 18.61
CA ILE A 80 -3.30 3.87 19.66
C ILE A 80 -1.78 3.84 19.82
N ARG A 81 -1.05 3.94 18.70
CA ARG A 81 0.42 3.89 18.67
C ARG A 81 1.10 5.23 18.90
N ASN A 82 0.32 6.31 19.04
CA ASN A 82 0.82 7.68 19.06
C ASN A 82 1.68 7.99 17.83
N TRP A 83 1.30 7.46 16.67
CA TRP A 83 1.89 7.80 15.38
C TRP A 83 1.10 8.95 14.75
N LEU A 84 1.81 9.95 14.22
CA LEU A 84 1.17 11.03 13.49
C LEU A 84 0.78 10.53 12.10
N LEU A 85 -0.51 10.37 11.86
CA LEU A 85 -1.04 10.10 10.54
C LEU A 85 -1.19 11.41 9.77
N HIS A 86 -0.48 11.54 8.66
CA HIS A 86 -0.59 12.69 7.76
C HIS A 86 -1.72 12.51 6.76
N GLU A 87 -1.82 11.32 6.15
CA GLU A 87 -2.83 11.02 5.15
C GLU A 87 -3.00 9.51 4.99
N VAL A 88 -4.22 9.05 4.74
CA VAL A 88 -4.53 7.67 4.35
C VAL A 88 -5.55 7.68 3.23
N SER A 89 -5.35 6.81 2.25
CA SER A 89 -6.30 6.64 1.15
C SER A 89 -6.33 5.19 0.71
N ALA A 90 -7.47 4.53 0.94
CA ALA A 90 -7.77 3.21 0.43
C ALA A 90 -8.43 3.33 -0.96
N ARG A 91 -7.78 2.73 -1.95
CA ARG A 91 -8.26 2.58 -3.32
C ARG A 91 -8.85 1.20 -3.55
N SER A 92 -9.45 0.97 -4.70
CA SER A 92 -10.09 -0.31 -5.03
C SER A 92 -9.14 -1.51 -4.92
N ASN A 93 -7.86 -1.33 -5.23
CA ASN A 93 -6.87 -2.41 -5.27
C ASN A 93 -5.56 -2.13 -4.52
N HIS A 94 -5.43 -0.99 -3.84
CA HIS A 94 -4.23 -0.63 -3.06
C HIS A 94 -4.55 0.39 -1.96
N VAL A 95 -3.63 0.57 -1.02
CA VAL A 95 -3.75 1.53 0.07
C VAL A 95 -2.48 2.36 0.17
N HIS A 96 -2.65 3.66 0.31
CA HIS A 96 -1.60 4.63 0.58
C HIS A 96 -1.68 5.11 2.03
N VAL A 97 -0.55 5.17 2.73
CA VAL A 97 -0.44 5.73 4.08
C VAL A 97 0.80 6.61 4.17
N ILE A 98 0.64 7.81 4.69
CA ILE A 98 1.75 8.69 5.08
C ILE A 98 1.67 8.90 6.59
N ALA A 99 2.67 8.44 7.33
CA ALA A 99 2.69 8.57 8.77
C ALA A 99 4.11 8.78 9.32
N THR A 100 4.23 9.58 10.38
CA THR A 100 5.44 9.65 11.22
C THR A 100 5.32 8.64 12.34
N ALA A 101 6.27 7.71 12.40
CA ALA A 101 6.33 6.67 13.41
C ALA A 101 7.76 6.57 13.98
N SER A 102 8.15 7.60 14.74
CA SER A 102 9.46 7.68 15.39
C SER A 102 9.79 6.43 16.21
N GLY A 103 11.03 5.97 16.12
CA GLY A 103 11.49 4.74 16.75
C GLY A 103 10.99 3.43 16.12
N TYR A 104 10.27 3.46 14.99
CA TYR A 104 9.78 2.25 14.31
C TYR A 104 10.24 2.19 12.86
N PRO A 105 10.79 1.04 12.39
CA PRO A 105 11.08 0.87 10.98
C PRO A 105 9.77 0.78 10.15
N PRO A 106 9.76 1.23 8.88
CA PRO A 106 8.55 1.28 8.07
C PRO A 106 7.92 -0.10 7.83
N GLU A 107 8.72 -1.18 7.82
CA GLU A 107 8.23 -2.54 7.72
C GLU A 107 7.33 -2.89 8.91
N THR A 108 7.70 -2.45 10.12
CA THR A 108 6.89 -2.68 11.33
C THR A 108 5.59 -1.88 11.28
N VAL A 109 5.63 -0.63 10.80
CA VAL A 109 4.44 0.20 10.62
C VAL A 109 3.49 -0.47 9.62
N ARG A 110 4.00 -0.83 8.44
CA ARG A 110 3.26 -1.55 7.40
C ARG A 110 2.62 -2.83 7.93
N ASP A 111 3.39 -3.70 8.57
CA ASP A 111 2.92 -5.03 8.97
C ASP A 111 1.81 -4.95 10.00
N GLN A 112 1.93 -4.03 10.96
CA GLN A 112 0.87 -3.82 11.93
C GLN A 112 -0.40 -3.25 11.30
N LEU A 113 -0.28 -2.23 10.45
CA LEU A 113 -1.45 -1.65 9.78
C LEU A 113 -2.18 -2.71 8.93
N LYS A 114 -1.44 -3.48 8.13
CA LYS A 114 -2.02 -4.59 7.35
C LYS A 114 -2.71 -5.63 8.22
N ALA A 115 -2.09 -6.03 9.33
CA ALA A 115 -2.66 -7.01 10.26
C ALA A 115 -3.95 -6.51 10.94
N TRP A 116 -3.98 -5.24 11.36
CA TRP A 116 -5.18 -4.65 11.96
C TRP A 116 -6.31 -4.50 10.95
N CYS A 117 -6.02 -4.04 9.72
CA CYS A 117 -7.00 -3.99 8.64
C CYS A 117 -7.53 -5.39 8.30
N THR A 118 -6.68 -6.41 8.22
CA THR A 118 -7.13 -7.80 8.05
C THR A 118 -8.07 -8.23 9.18
N ARG A 119 -7.76 -7.90 10.43
CA ARG A 119 -8.61 -8.26 11.57
C ARG A 119 -10.01 -7.65 11.46
N LYS A 120 -10.12 -6.39 11.04
CA LYS A 120 -11.40 -5.70 10.89
C LYS A 120 -12.17 -6.21 9.66
N LEU A 121 -11.49 -6.44 8.54
CA LEU A 121 -12.10 -7.00 7.33
C LEU A 121 -12.59 -8.45 7.52
N LYS A 122 -11.96 -9.25 8.40
CA LYS A 122 -12.44 -10.61 8.72
C LYS A 122 -13.86 -10.66 9.29
N ALA A 123 -14.39 -9.54 9.81
CA ALA A 123 -15.80 -9.47 10.20
C ALA A 123 -16.75 -9.69 9.01
N SER A 124 -16.41 -9.12 7.85
CA SER A 124 -17.18 -9.26 6.59
C SER A 124 -16.74 -10.47 5.75
N TYR A 125 -15.49 -10.91 5.92
CA TYR A 125 -14.89 -12.01 5.14
C TYR A 125 -14.28 -13.10 6.06
N PRO A 126 -15.10 -13.83 6.84
CA PRO A 126 -14.61 -14.69 7.91
C PRO A 126 -13.77 -15.89 7.44
N LYS A 127 -13.95 -16.32 6.18
CA LYS A 127 -13.22 -17.47 5.59
C LYS A 127 -12.01 -17.07 4.75
N ARG A 128 -11.78 -15.77 4.55
CA ARG A 128 -10.70 -15.26 3.70
C ARG A 128 -9.41 -15.19 4.50
N GLU A 129 -8.31 -15.64 3.90
CA GLU A 129 -6.99 -15.60 4.51
C GLU A 129 -6.05 -14.61 3.79
N HIS A 130 -6.25 -14.37 2.50
CA HIS A 130 -5.37 -13.54 1.68
C HIS A 130 -6.00 -12.21 1.26
N PHE A 131 -5.77 -11.14 2.03
CA PHE A 131 -6.28 -9.79 1.72
C PHE A 131 -5.28 -8.91 0.96
N TRP A 132 -3.99 -9.05 1.27
CA TRP A 132 -2.94 -8.15 0.78
C TRP A 132 -1.86 -8.94 0.04
N THR A 133 -1.13 -8.26 -0.85
CA THR A 133 0.15 -8.79 -1.36
C THR A 133 1.18 -8.89 -0.25
N GLU A 134 2.19 -9.73 -0.44
CA GLU A 134 3.34 -9.79 0.47
C GLU A 134 4.21 -8.51 0.32
N GLY A 135 4.73 -8.01 1.45
CA GLY A 135 5.51 -6.78 1.46
C GLY A 135 4.67 -5.51 1.19
N ALA A 136 5.37 -4.45 0.78
CA ALA A 136 4.83 -3.16 0.33
C ALA A 136 5.97 -2.30 -0.25
N SER A 137 5.62 -1.23 -0.95
CA SER A 137 6.54 -0.11 -1.15
C SER A 137 6.62 0.71 0.13
N CYS A 138 7.83 0.96 0.63
CA CYS A 138 8.08 1.83 1.79
C CYS A 138 9.13 2.87 1.37
N ARG A 139 8.75 4.15 1.35
CA ARG A 139 9.64 5.25 1.02
C ARG A 139 9.83 6.14 2.25
N TYR A 140 11.08 6.53 2.48
CA TYR A 140 11.46 7.48 3.52
C TYR A 140 11.26 8.89 2.98
N ILE A 141 10.58 9.73 3.75
CA ILE A 141 10.43 11.15 3.47
C ILE A 141 11.26 11.91 4.48
N ASN A 142 12.26 12.65 4.00
CA ASN A 142 13.26 13.34 4.83
C ASN A 142 13.22 14.87 4.69
N HIS A 143 12.34 15.39 3.83
CA HIS A 143 12.24 16.82 3.54
C HIS A 143 10.77 17.25 3.51
N GLU A 144 10.48 18.42 4.06
CA GLU A 144 9.11 18.95 4.18
C GLU A 144 8.41 19.07 2.83
N ALA A 145 9.11 19.57 1.81
CA ALA A 145 8.56 19.70 0.46
C ALA A 145 8.15 18.35 -0.15
N ASP A 146 8.89 17.26 0.17
CA ASP A 146 8.55 15.92 -0.29
C ASP A 146 7.36 15.35 0.51
N LEU A 147 7.20 15.74 1.77
CA LEU A 147 6.06 15.39 2.61
C LEU A 147 4.78 16.04 2.08
N GLU A 148 4.80 17.36 1.88
CA GLU A 148 3.67 18.10 1.32
C GLU A 148 3.25 17.57 -0.05
N SER A 149 4.23 17.32 -0.93
CA SER A 149 3.98 16.74 -2.25
C SER A 149 3.39 15.33 -2.17
N ALA A 150 3.85 14.50 -1.23
CA ALA A 150 3.31 13.16 -1.03
C ALA A 150 1.87 13.21 -0.48
N ILE A 151 1.57 14.12 0.46
CA ILE A 151 0.21 14.31 1.00
C ILE A 151 -0.74 14.75 -0.11
N ALA A 152 -0.35 15.77 -0.89
CA ALA A 152 -1.12 16.22 -2.04
C ALA A 152 -1.36 15.08 -3.04
N TYR A 153 -0.31 14.30 -3.35
CA TYR A 153 -0.43 13.11 -4.19
C TYR A 153 -1.45 12.13 -3.63
N VAL A 154 -1.38 11.73 -2.37
CA VAL A 154 -2.30 10.73 -1.81
C VAL A 154 -3.74 11.22 -1.80
N ARG A 155 -3.95 12.51 -1.52
CA ARG A 155 -5.27 13.15 -1.53
C ARG A 155 -5.87 13.21 -2.93
N GLU A 156 -5.06 13.54 -3.93
CA GLU A 156 -5.50 13.72 -5.32
C GLU A 156 -5.43 12.45 -6.17
N ALA A 157 -4.64 11.46 -5.76
CA ALA A 157 -4.33 10.26 -6.55
C ALA A 157 -5.60 9.48 -6.82
N GLN A 158 -6.20 9.68 -7.99
CA GLN A 158 -7.24 8.82 -8.52
C GLN A 158 -6.67 7.42 -8.78
N ASP A 159 -7.56 6.42 -8.81
CA ASP A 159 -7.21 5.07 -9.26
C ASP A 159 -6.44 5.18 -10.58
N ARG A 160 -5.19 4.71 -10.61
CA ARG A 160 -4.41 4.72 -11.86
C ARG A 160 -5.14 3.80 -12.86
N LYS A 161 -5.86 4.44 -13.80
CA LYS A 161 -6.61 3.90 -14.97
C LYS A 161 -6.57 2.37 -15.12
N GLY A 162 -7.72 1.72 -14.96
CA GLY A 162 -7.92 0.34 -15.42
C GLY A 162 -9.03 -0.48 -14.78
N LEU A 163 -9.69 0.00 -13.72
CA LEU A 163 -10.75 -0.75 -13.02
C LEU A 163 -12.03 0.07 -12.77
N GLU A 164 -12.21 1.18 -13.51
CA GLU A 164 -13.31 2.13 -13.27
C GLU A 164 -14.70 1.57 -13.63
N ASP A 165 -14.80 0.49 -14.40
CA ASP A 165 -16.07 0.12 -15.06
C ASP A 165 -16.79 -1.14 -14.51
N GLN A 166 -16.45 -1.69 -13.34
CA GLN A 166 -17.07 -2.96 -12.90
C GLN A 166 -17.61 -3.12 -11.48
N TYR A 167 -17.48 -2.17 -10.55
CA TYR A 167 -18.07 -2.33 -9.20
C TYR A 167 -18.54 -1.03 -8.55
#